data_AF-A0A9X2TJP9-F1
#
_entry.id   AF-A0A9X2TJP9-F1
#
_cell.length_a   1.000
_cell.length_b   1.000
_cell.length_c   1.000
_cell.angle_alpha   90.00
_cell.angle_beta   90.00
_cell.angle_gamma   90.00
#
_symmetry.space_group_name_H-M   'P 1'
#
loop_
_entity.id
_entity.type
_entity.pdbx_description
1 polymer ?
#
loop_
_entity_poly.entity_id
_entity_poly.type
_entity_poly.pdbx_seq_one_letter_code
_entity_poly.pdbx_strand_id
1 'polypeptide(L)'
;MDTTLSKASPVEYELDLHATADELEPKLKEALNAQRKNMDVQGFRKGKVPLGLVKKMHGEAIGYRVAEQFVQEAFEEEVEETDAIEPLGQPTLVDLDYELDADLQATLRFGVRPGVELEDLSSVEITMLDPEITEEDVEDEIERLRKEEADLLPLEEEAAEDTDYVNIDLQRIDPDTDTPIIGDKDEDLTFFLDDDRLKEELREALVGQKAGDTFRVELPQEHPAHEHAGHGHPHEHEGDGEDRLYEVTVNDVKRRDLPPLDEEFVRRVTEGELDDLEAFRNDIRERLQEAWNERAREMAQGEVIDKMLELHPVPVPESVIEGYLDSFVKQVEEENDGELPEDFDEEHFRQRNRRDAEDQGRWMLIRDQIVEEQDLEVSNEEIQTFFAEQSGGEEQVTAQQIEQFYQTMPQMMEKVEQQILSDKVYDFLFDRLDVESKSREEFEEEMQQQQQQQAQRQRMAP
;
A
#
# COMPACT_ATOMS: atom_id res chain seq x y z
N MET A 1 -19.35 26.54 31.28
CA MET A 1 -18.69 26.23 30.02
C MET A 1 -19.48 26.97 28.98
N ASP A 2 -18.81 27.83 28.25
CA ASP A 2 -19.38 28.57 27.14
C ASP A 2 -18.72 28.03 25.88
N THR A 3 -19.53 27.51 24.96
CA THR A 3 -19.11 27.00 23.66
C THR A 3 -19.63 27.90 22.56
N THR A 4 -18.81 28.11 21.54
CA THR A 4 -19.20 28.80 20.32
C THR A 4 -18.78 27.95 19.14
N LEU A 5 -19.76 27.50 18.36
CA LEU A 5 -19.52 26.79 17.12
C LEU A 5 -19.52 27.79 15.95
N SER A 6 -18.47 27.78 15.14
CA SER A 6 -18.33 28.65 13.98
C SER A 6 -17.86 27.87 12.75
N LYS A 7 -18.18 28.38 11.56
CA LYS A 7 -17.77 27.76 10.28
C LYS A 7 -16.44 28.36 9.84
N ALA A 8 -15.38 27.55 9.82
CA ALA A 8 -14.04 27.98 9.43
C ALA A 8 -13.84 27.92 7.90
N SER A 9 -14.36 26.87 7.26
CA SER A 9 -14.29 26.68 5.80
C SER A 9 -15.56 25.98 5.30
N PRO A 10 -15.75 25.76 3.98
CA PRO A 10 -16.88 24.97 3.47
C PRO A 10 -17.01 23.59 4.12
N VAL A 11 -15.88 23.01 4.55
CA VAL A 11 -15.73 21.63 5.05
C VAL A 11 -15.17 21.53 6.46
N GLU A 12 -15.00 22.67 7.16
CA GLU A 12 -14.47 22.67 8.52
C GLU A 12 -15.26 23.61 9.43
N TYR A 13 -15.47 23.15 10.66
CA TYR A 13 -16.02 23.92 11.76
C TYR A 13 -14.99 24.06 12.87
N GLU A 14 -15.11 25.16 13.61
CA GLU A 14 -14.34 25.42 14.81
C GLU A 14 -15.27 25.48 16.02
N LEU A 15 -14.91 24.74 17.06
CA LEU A 15 -15.53 24.78 18.37
C LEU A 15 -14.59 25.53 19.32
N ASP A 16 -14.96 26.77 19.62
CA ASP A 16 -14.30 27.56 20.65
C ASP A 16 -14.92 27.24 22.00
N LEU A 17 -14.08 26.86 22.95
CA LEU A 17 -14.45 26.50 24.31
C LEU A 17 -13.83 27.46 25.30
N HIS A 18 -14.66 27.95 26.22
CA HIS A 18 -14.22 28.68 27.40
C HIS A 18 -14.79 28.01 28.66
N ALA A 19 -13.90 27.56 29.54
CA ALA A 19 -14.26 26.97 30.82
C ALA A 19 -13.56 27.68 31.97
N THR A 20 -14.31 27.97 33.03
CA THR A 20 -13.75 28.67 34.19
C THR A 20 -12.93 27.74 35.08
N ALA A 21 -11.99 28.28 35.84
CA ALA A 21 -11.18 27.49 36.79
C ALA A 21 -12.04 26.68 37.79
N ASP A 22 -13.19 27.22 38.21
CA ASP A 22 -14.13 26.57 39.12
C ASP A 22 -14.77 25.30 38.50
N GLU A 23 -14.93 25.27 37.18
CA GLU A 23 -15.50 24.13 36.44
C GLU A 23 -14.47 23.01 36.25
N LEU A 24 -13.19 23.36 36.16
CA LEU A 24 -12.08 22.41 36.06
C LEU A 24 -11.61 21.87 37.42
N GLU A 25 -11.80 22.64 38.51
CA GLU A 25 -11.40 22.27 39.86
C GLU A 25 -11.81 20.84 40.28
N PRO A 26 -13.07 20.37 40.06
CA PRO A 26 -13.45 19.02 40.43
C PRO A 26 -12.64 17.94 39.72
N LYS A 27 -12.46 18.05 38.39
CA LYS A 27 -11.68 17.10 37.58
C LYS A 27 -10.19 17.15 37.94
N LEU A 28 -9.64 18.35 38.12
CA LEU A 28 -8.26 18.53 38.56
C LEU A 28 -8.01 17.87 39.93
N LYS A 29 -8.93 18.06 40.87
CA LYS A 29 -8.84 17.45 42.20
C LYS A 29 -8.93 15.94 42.13
N GLU A 30 -9.77 15.38 41.27
CA GLU A 30 -9.85 13.94 41.05
C GLU A 30 -8.53 13.37 40.51
N ALA A 31 -7.99 13.96 39.45
CA ALA A 31 -6.73 13.54 38.84
C ALA A 31 -5.54 13.64 39.82
N LEU A 32 -5.47 14.73 40.62
CA LEU A 32 -4.47 14.87 41.69
C LEU A 32 -4.62 13.80 42.78
N ASN A 33 -5.86 13.41 43.12
CA ASN A 33 -6.10 12.32 44.08
C ASN A 33 -5.71 10.95 43.51
N ALA A 34 -5.89 10.72 42.21
CA ALA A 34 -5.44 9.52 41.53
C ALA A 34 -3.92 9.43 41.53
N GLN A 35 -3.21 10.49 41.13
CA GLN A 35 -1.75 10.54 41.17
C GLN A 35 -1.20 10.31 42.58
N ARG A 36 -1.82 10.92 43.61
CA ARG A 36 -1.43 10.74 45.01
C ARG A 36 -1.39 9.27 45.44
N LYS A 37 -2.27 8.40 44.91
CA LYS A 37 -2.32 6.97 45.27
C LYS A 37 -1.06 6.22 44.81
N ASN A 38 -0.47 6.67 43.70
CA ASN A 38 0.65 6.00 43.03
C ASN A 38 2.02 6.61 43.40
N MET A 39 2.05 7.77 44.08
CA MET A 39 3.29 8.44 44.46
C MET A 39 3.97 7.83 45.70
N ASP A 40 5.27 7.60 45.57
CA ASP A 40 6.21 7.41 46.68
C ASP A 40 7.00 8.70 46.91
N VAL A 41 6.75 9.34 48.06
CA VAL A 41 7.46 10.56 48.45
C VAL A 41 8.17 10.31 49.77
N GLN A 42 9.47 10.65 49.83
CA GLN A 42 10.28 10.47 51.04
C GLN A 42 9.63 11.14 52.25
N GLY A 43 9.38 10.36 53.31
CA GLY A 43 8.73 10.85 54.54
C GLY A 43 7.20 10.72 54.57
N PHE A 44 6.55 10.30 53.48
CA PHE A 44 5.11 10.05 53.44
C PHE A 44 4.81 8.61 53.03
N ARG A 45 3.81 8.00 53.67
CA ARG A 45 3.27 6.70 53.24
C ARG A 45 2.49 6.89 51.94
N LYS A 46 2.61 5.95 50.99
CA LYS A 46 1.83 5.93 49.73
C LYS A 46 0.36 6.31 49.96
N GLY A 47 -0.16 7.22 49.15
CA GLY A 47 -1.55 7.71 49.26
C GLY A 47 -1.83 8.71 50.40
N LYS A 48 -0.85 9.04 51.25
CA LYS A 48 -0.99 10.02 52.35
C LYS A 48 -0.19 11.31 52.15
N VAL A 49 0.35 11.52 50.95
CA VAL A 49 1.00 12.78 50.57
C VAL A 49 -0.05 13.90 50.53
N PRO A 50 0.18 15.07 51.14
CA PRO A 50 -0.75 16.21 51.06
C PRO A 50 -0.99 16.65 49.61
N LEU A 51 -2.25 16.94 49.24
CA LEU A 51 -2.59 17.31 47.85
C LEU A 51 -1.86 18.58 47.37
N GLY A 52 -1.62 19.55 48.24
CA GLY A 52 -0.85 20.74 47.88
C GLY A 52 0.60 20.42 47.48
N LEU A 53 1.20 19.37 48.05
CA LEU A 53 2.54 18.93 47.66
C LEU A 53 2.51 18.18 46.32
N VAL A 54 1.48 17.35 46.10
CA VAL A 54 1.25 16.66 44.81
C VAL A 54 1.03 17.68 43.70
N LYS A 55 0.18 18.68 43.93
CA LYS A 55 -0.09 19.78 43.00
C LYS A 55 1.17 20.60 42.70
N LYS A 56 2.02 20.85 43.69
CA LYS A 56 3.29 21.54 43.47
C LYS A 56 4.27 20.74 42.59
N MET A 57 4.22 19.41 42.63
CA MET A 57 5.15 18.55 41.89
C MET A 57 4.66 18.14 40.50
N HIS A 58 3.34 17.96 40.34
CA HIS A 58 2.74 17.42 39.12
C HIS A 58 1.50 18.20 38.66
N GLY A 59 1.15 19.31 39.31
CA GLY A 59 -0.09 20.04 39.07
C GLY A 59 -0.20 20.58 37.65
N GLU A 60 0.89 21.12 37.09
CA GLU A 60 0.91 21.63 35.71
C GLU A 60 0.63 20.51 34.69
N ALA A 61 1.43 19.43 34.70
CA ALA A 61 1.24 18.30 33.78
C ALA A 61 -0.08 17.52 33.99
N ILE A 62 -0.67 17.56 35.19
CA ILE A 62 -1.98 16.97 35.45
C ILE A 62 -3.10 17.92 34.99
N GLY A 63 -2.94 19.22 35.25
CA GLY A 63 -3.89 20.24 34.82
C GLY A 63 -4.01 20.29 33.31
N TYR A 64 -2.90 20.25 32.59
CA TYR A 64 -2.89 20.22 31.13
C TYR A 64 -3.64 19.00 30.57
N ARG A 65 -3.37 17.80 31.09
CA ARG A 65 -4.12 16.59 30.69
C ARG A 65 -5.61 16.65 31.03
N VAL A 66 -5.96 17.27 32.17
CA VAL A 66 -7.36 17.48 32.55
C VAL A 66 -8.03 18.49 31.61
N ALA A 67 -7.30 19.52 31.16
CA ALA A 67 -7.78 20.46 30.16
C ALA A 67 -8.01 19.78 28.81
N GLU A 68 -7.06 18.99 28.31
CA GLU A 68 -7.22 18.21 27.08
C GLU A 68 -8.44 17.27 27.15
N GLN A 69 -8.58 16.52 28.24
CA GLN A 69 -9.73 15.64 28.45
C GLN A 69 -11.04 16.42 28.54
N PHE A 70 -11.04 17.59 29.19
CA PHE A 70 -12.23 18.45 29.27
C PHE A 70 -12.66 18.95 27.89
N VAL A 71 -11.70 19.29 27.03
CA VAL A 71 -11.95 19.73 25.66
C VAL A 71 -12.52 18.58 24.81
N GLN A 72 -12.01 17.36 24.96
CA GLN A 72 -12.57 16.16 24.30
C GLN A 72 -14.01 15.89 24.73
N GLU A 73 -14.29 15.86 26.04
CA GLU A 73 -15.65 15.64 26.54
C GLU A 73 -16.62 16.74 26.06
N ALA A 74 -16.17 17.98 25.98
CA ALA A 74 -17.00 19.06 25.45
C ALA A 74 -17.30 18.93 23.95
N PHE A 75 -16.39 18.35 23.17
CA PHE A 75 -16.64 18.04 21.76
C PHE A 75 -17.68 16.93 21.62
N GLU A 76 -17.55 15.86 22.41
CA GLU A 76 -18.52 14.76 22.45
C GLU A 76 -19.93 15.31 22.79
N GLU A 77 -20.06 16.11 23.86
CA GLU A 77 -21.35 16.65 24.32
C GLU A 77 -21.98 17.64 23.32
N GLU A 78 -21.18 18.52 22.70
CA GLU A 78 -21.71 19.65 21.92
C GLU A 78 -21.80 19.37 20.41
N VAL A 79 -21.05 18.39 19.91
CA VAL A 79 -21.04 18.01 18.49
C VAL A 79 -21.65 16.62 18.33
N GLU A 80 -21.01 15.59 18.90
CA GLU A 80 -21.39 14.18 18.64
C GLU A 80 -22.78 13.83 19.19
N GLU A 81 -23.13 14.26 20.40
CA GLU A 81 -24.43 13.94 21.02
C GLU A 81 -25.61 14.75 20.45
N THR A 82 -25.35 15.79 19.67
CA THR A 82 -26.41 16.68 19.16
C THR A 82 -27.01 16.23 17.83
N ASP A 83 -26.36 15.29 17.12
CA ASP A 83 -26.70 14.79 15.77
C ASP A 83 -26.93 15.90 14.72
N ALA A 84 -26.55 17.15 15.02
CA ALA A 84 -26.82 18.30 14.16
C ALA A 84 -25.78 18.45 13.05
N ILE A 85 -24.56 17.96 13.31
CA ILE A 85 -23.42 18.00 12.42
C ILE A 85 -22.68 16.68 12.59
N GLU A 86 -22.54 15.94 11.49
CA GLU A 86 -21.76 14.72 11.46
C GLU A 86 -20.28 15.07 11.24
N PRO A 87 -19.41 14.93 12.25
CA PRO A 87 -17.99 15.20 12.10
C PRO A 87 -17.34 14.16 11.18
N LEU A 88 -16.38 14.60 10.37
CA LEU A 88 -15.61 13.75 9.46
C LEU A 88 -14.12 13.76 9.85
N GLY A 89 -13.61 12.59 10.19
CA GLY A 89 -12.26 12.42 10.74
C GLY A 89 -12.16 12.84 12.21
N GLN A 90 -10.94 12.83 12.75
CA GLN A 90 -10.71 13.20 14.15
C GLN A 90 -10.62 14.73 14.31
N PRO A 91 -11.19 15.30 15.39
CA PRO A 91 -11.03 16.71 15.69
C PRO A 91 -9.56 17.03 16.04
N THR A 92 -9.06 18.13 15.51
CA THR A 92 -7.70 18.62 15.75
C THR A 92 -7.74 19.79 16.74
N LEU A 93 -6.91 19.72 17.79
CA LEU A 93 -6.72 20.81 18.72
C LEU A 93 -5.81 21.89 18.09
N VAL A 94 -6.41 23.03 17.74
CA VAL A 94 -5.70 24.14 17.07
C VAL A 94 -5.00 25.03 18.09
N ASP A 95 -5.68 25.32 19.20
CA ASP A 95 -5.15 26.16 20.27
C ASP A 95 -5.63 25.65 21.64
N LEU A 96 -4.75 25.73 22.63
CA LEU A 96 -5.05 25.38 24.03
C LEU A 96 -4.27 26.33 24.95
N ASP A 97 -4.96 27.33 25.46
CA ASP A 97 -4.45 28.23 26.49
C ASP A 97 -4.98 27.80 27.86
N TYR A 98 -4.06 27.26 28.68
CA TYR A 98 -4.36 26.81 30.02
C TYR A 98 -3.18 27.00 30.96
N GLU A 99 -3.44 27.65 32.09
CA GLU A 99 -2.54 27.68 33.24
C GLU A 99 -3.20 27.03 34.47
N LEU A 100 -2.39 26.46 35.36
CA LEU A 100 -2.90 25.83 36.58
C LEU A 100 -3.69 26.84 37.43
N ASP A 101 -4.93 26.48 37.77
CA ASP A 101 -5.90 27.34 38.49
C ASP A 101 -6.38 28.58 37.71
N ALA A 102 -6.11 28.64 36.41
CA ALA A 102 -6.68 29.63 35.50
C ALA A 102 -7.86 29.07 34.71
N ASP A 103 -8.52 29.96 33.98
CA ASP A 103 -9.54 29.59 33.01
C ASP A 103 -8.88 28.88 31.82
N LEU A 104 -9.67 28.07 31.12
CA LEU A 104 -9.29 27.31 29.93
C LEU A 104 -9.92 27.95 28.70
N GLN A 105 -9.10 28.21 27.70
CA GLN A 105 -9.53 28.54 26.34
C GLN A 105 -8.98 27.48 25.39
N ALA A 106 -9.84 26.94 24.55
CA ALA A 106 -9.44 25.95 23.56
C ALA A 106 -10.21 26.16 22.26
N THR A 107 -9.56 25.88 21.14
CA THR A 107 -10.20 25.85 19.83
C THR A 107 -9.95 24.49 19.21
N LEU A 108 -11.03 23.74 18.98
CA LEU A 108 -11.00 22.51 18.20
C LEU A 108 -11.45 22.80 16.78
N ARG A 109 -10.81 22.17 15.80
CA ARG A 109 -11.26 22.17 14.41
C ARG A 109 -11.61 20.76 13.97
N PHE A 110 -12.72 20.59 13.29
CA PHE A 110 -13.15 19.29 12.79
C PHE A 110 -13.75 19.43 11.39
N GLY A 111 -13.56 18.38 10.60
CA GLY A 111 -14.13 18.26 9.27
C GLY A 111 -15.62 17.98 9.31
N VAL A 112 -16.33 18.38 8.26
CA VAL A 112 -17.71 17.95 7.99
C VAL A 112 -17.82 17.50 6.55
N ARG A 113 -18.76 16.60 6.27
CA ARG A 113 -19.02 16.16 4.90
C ARG A 113 -19.48 17.36 4.03
N PRO A 114 -18.80 17.69 2.93
CA PRO A 114 -19.30 18.67 1.96
C PRO A 114 -20.55 18.14 1.27
N GLY A 115 -21.44 19.06 0.85
CA GLY A 115 -22.45 18.70 -0.15
C GLY A 115 -21.78 18.51 -1.50
N VAL A 116 -21.87 17.30 -2.06
CA VAL A 116 -21.39 16.97 -3.41
C VAL A 116 -22.59 16.88 -4.34
N GLU A 117 -22.60 17.64 -5.44
CA GLU A 117 -23.62 17.50 -6.49
C GLU A 117 -23.00 16.68 -7.62
N LEU A 118 -23.56 15.49 -7.90
CA LEU A 118 -23.06 14.63 -8.98
C LEU A 118 -23.48 15.17 -10.35
N GLU A 119 -22.51 15.33 -11.25
CA GLU A 119 -22.75 15.71 -12.64
C GLU A 119 -23.30 14.53 -13.47
N ASP A 120 -23.81 14.82 -14.67
CA ASP A 120 -24.29 13.78 -15.59
C ASP A 120 -23.11 13.02 -16.21
N LEU A 121 -23.03 11.73 -15.88
CA LEU A 121 -21.92 10.85 -16.28
C LEU A 121 -22.10 10.23 -17.67
N SER A 122 -23.25 10.40 -18.33
CA SER A 122 -23.57 9.66 -19.56
C SER A 122 -22.75 10.08 -20.78
N SER A 123 -22.06 11.22 -20.71
CA SER A 123 -21.15 11.69 -21.76
C SER A 123 -19.67 11.49 -21.43
N VAL A 124 -19.37 10.81 -20.32
CA VAL A 124 -17.99 10.55 -19.90
C VAL A 124 -17.55 9.21 -20.48
N GLU A 125 -16.58 9.29 -21.37
CA GLU A 125 -15.97 8.13 -22.03
C GLU A 125 -14.90 7.53 -21.12
N ILE A 126 -14.95 6.22 -20.92
CA ILE A 126 -13.91 5.42 -20.27
C ILE A 126 -13.49 4.26 -21.17
N THR A 127 -12.23 3.87 -21.04
CA THR A 127 -11.69 2.75 -21.79
C THR A 127 -11.69 1.50 -20.93
N MET A 128 -12.21 0.40 -21.47
CA MET A 128 -12.06 -0.91 -20.85
C MET A 128 -11.35 -1.86 -21.81
N LEU A 129 -10.33 -2.54 -21.32
CA LEU A 129 -9.66 -3.60 -22.07
C LEU A 129 -10.63 -4.79 -22.21
N ASP A 130 -10.79 -5.30 -23.42
CA ASP A 130 -11.44 -6.60 -23.67
C ASP A 130 -10.36 -7.64 -23.96
N PRO A 131 -9.93 -8.43 -22.95
CA PRO A 131 -8.83 -9.36 -23.13
C PRO A 131 -9.32 -10.62 -23.82
N GLU A 132 -9.01 -10.78 -25.12
CA GLU A 132 -9.19 -12.05 -25.83
C GLU A 132 -7.93 -12.91 -25.65
N ILE A 133 -8.04 -14.01 -24.90
CA ILE A 133 -6.92 -14.94 -24.69
C ILE A 133 -6.73 -15.80 -25.94
N THR A 134 -5.57 -15.67 -26.57
CA THR A 134 -5.22 -16.43 -27.77
C THR A 134 -4.72 -17.84 -27.43
N GLU A 135 -4.61 -18.72 -28.43
CA GLU A 135 -3.95 -20.02 -28.23
C GLU A 135 -2.45 -19.86 -27.92
N GLU A 136 -1.81 -18.80 -28.42
CA GLU A 136 -0.40 -18.49 -28.19
C GLU A 136 -0.16 -18.14 -26.72
N ASP A 137 -1.02 -17.30 -26.12
CA ASP A 137 -0.94 -16.97 -24.68
C ASP A 137 -1.01 -18.21 -23.79
N VAL A 138 -1.85 -19.19 -24.15
CA VAL A 138 -1.97 -20.46 -23.42
C VAL A 138 -0.72 -21.33 -23.60
N GLU A 139 -0.14 -21.36 -24.80
CA GLU A 139 1.09 -22.11 -25.06
C GLU A 139 2.29 -21.50 -24.33
N ASP A 140 2.39 -20.18 -24.29
CA ASP A 140 3.44 -19.44 -23.58
C ASP A 140 3.36 -19.68 -22.07
N GLU A 141 2.16 -19.64 -21.50
CA GLU A 141 1.95 -19.92 -20.08
C GLU A 141 2.26 -21.37 -19.73
N ILE A 142 1.90 -22.33 -20.59
CA ILE A 142 2.31 -23.73 -20.43
C ILE A 142 3.83 -23.87 -20.49
N GLU A 143 4.49 -23.15 -21.40
CA GLU A 143 5.96 -23.16 -21.48
C GLU A 143 6.60 -22.56 -20.22
N ARG A 144 6.03 -21.49 -19.67
CA ARG A 144 6.44 -20.88 -18.40
C ARG A 144 6.36 -21.89 -17.26
N LEU A 145 5.22 -22.55 -17.09
CA LEU A 145 5.03 -23.60 -16.08
C LEU A 145 6.01 -24.78 -16.27
N ARG A 146 6.29 -25.16 -17.52
CA ARG A 146 7.28 -26.20 -17.82
C ARG A 146 8.71 -25.78 -17.47
N LYS A 147 9.05 -24.49 -17.60
CA LYS A 147 10.35 -23.94 -17.20
C LYS A 147 10.50 -23.92 -15.67
N GLU A 148 9.43 -23.65 -14.94
CA GLU A 148 9.41 -23.66 -13.47
C GLU A 148 9.60 -25.08 -12.91
N GLU A 149 8.94 -26.08 -13.53
CA GLU A 149 9.05 -27.49 -13.15
C GLU A 149 10.23 -28.24 -13.81
N ALA A 150 11.13 -27.51 -14.47
CA ALA A 150 12.27 -28.11 -15.17
C ALA A 150 13.33 -28.59 -14.18
N ASP A 151 13.83 -29.81 -14.41
CA ASP A 151 15.02 -30.28 -13.71
C ASP A 151 16.27 -29.57 -14.27
N LEU A 152 17.19 -29.18 -13.39
CA LEU A 152 18.46 -28.56 -13.81
C LEU A 152 19.54 -29.64 -13.97
N LEU A 153 19.91 -29.92 -15.22
CA LEU A 153 20.97 -30.88 -15.55
C LEU A 153 22.32 -30.17 -15.71
N PRO A 154 23.39 -30.59 -14.99
CA PRO A 154 24.70 -29.96 -15.12
C PRO A 154 25.29 -30.19 -16.51
N LEU A 155 25.81 -29.12 -17.11
CA LEU A 155 26.53 -29.09 -18.38
C LEU A 155 28.03 -29.07 -18.10
N GLU A 156 28.64 -30.24 -17.97
CA GLU A 156 30.06 -30.35 -17.61
C GLU A 156 31.01 -29.98 -18.78
N GLU A 157 30.60 -30.17 -20.04
CA GLU A 157 31.47 -29.98 -21.22
C GLU A 157 30.89 -29.04 -22.29
N GLU A 158 29.62 -28.64 -22.14
CA GLU A 158 28.91 -27.77 -23.08
C GLU A 158 29.03 -26.30 -22.66
N ALA A 159 28.92 -25.41 -23.65
CA ALA A 159 28.90 -23.98 -23.42
C ALA A 159 27.48 -23.53 -23.08
N ALA A 160 27.35 -22.53 -22.23
CA ALA A 160 26.07 -21.95 -21.85
C ALA A 160 25.36 -21.34 -23.08
N GLU A 161 24.07 -21.60 -23.19
CA GLU A 161 23.15 -21.00 -24.15
C GLU A 161 22.25 -19.96 -23.47
N ASP A 162 21.47 -19.20 -24.26
CA ASP A 162 20.71 -18.03 -23.83
C ASP A 162 19.64 -18.32 -22.74
N THR A 163 19.36 -19.59 -22.44
CA THR A 163 18.32 -20.03 -21.49
C THR A 163 18.88 -20.91 -20.36
N ASP A 164 20.21 -21.11 -20.30
CA ASP A 164 20.84 -21.97 -19.31
C ASP A 164 20.96 -21.26 -17.94
N TYR A 165 20.93 -22.05 -16.87
CA TYR A 165 21.17 -21.60 -15.50
C TYR A 165 22.66 -21.53 -15.24
N VAL A 166 23.14 -20.44 -14.66
CA VAL A 166 24.56 -20.26 -14.34
C VAL A 166 24.76 -19.94 -12.86
N ASN A 167 25.84 -20.46 -12.30
CA ASN A 167 26.39 -20.04 -11.02
C ASN A 167 27.75 -19.39 -11.28
N ILE A 168 27.91 -18.15 -10.84
CA ILE A 168 29.13 -17.37 -11.07
C ILE A 168 29.63 -16.70 -9.80
N ASP A 169 30.95 -16.49 -9.75
CA ASP A 169 31.58 -15.53 -8.85
C ASP A 169 31.91 -14.27 -9.65
N LEU A 170 31.59 -13.11 -9.08
CA LEU A 170 31.89 -11.80 -9.65
C LEU A 170 32.94 -11.11 -8.76
N GLN A 171 34.12 -10.82 -9.29
CA GLN A 171 35.17 -10.09 -8.58
C GLN A 171 35.49 -8.80 -9.31
N ARG A 172 35.33 -7.65 -8.65
CA ARG A 172 35.71 -6.38 -9.27
C ARG A 172 37.24 -6.25 -9.36
N ILE A 173 37.71 -5.78 -10.52
CA ILE A 173 39.12 -5.53 -10.80
C ILE A 173 39.33 -4.02 -10.98
N ASP A 174 40.42 -3.50 -10.42
CA ASP A 174 40.88 -2.14 -10.67
C ASP A 174 41.52 -2.06 -12.08
N PRO A 175 40.96 -1.28 -13.01
CA PRO A 175 41.46 -1.20 -14.39
C PRO A 175 42.86 -0.57 -14.51
N ASP A 176 43.29 0.25 -13.54
CA ASP A 176 44.60 0.90 -13.55
C ASP A 176 45.71 -0.01 -12.99
N THR A 177 45.37 -0.82 -11.99
CA THR A 177 46.35 -1.65 -11.27
C THR A 177 46.29 -3.13 -11.62
N ASP A 178 45.24 -3.58 -12.33
CA ASP A 178 44.96 -4.97 -12.67
C ASP A 178 44.89 -5.88 -11.44
N THR A 179 44.42 -5.35 -10.30
CA THR A 179 44.31 -6.09 -9.04
C THR A 179 42.87 -6.18 -8.51
N PRO A 180 42.49 -7.28 -7.83
CA PRO A 180 41.17 -7.42 -7.21
C PRO A 180 40.93 -6.36 -6.14
N ILE A 181 39.75 -5.74 -6.16
CA ILE A 181 39.33 -4.80 -5.14
C ILE A 181 38.86 -5.58 -3.91
N ILE A 182 39.54 -5.37 -2.78
CA ILE A 182 39.28 -6.10 -1.54
C ILE A 182 37.92 -5.67 -0.99
N GLY A 183 37.03 -6.65 -0.82
CA GLY A 183 35.67 -6.44 -0.29
C GLY A 183 34.58 -6.26 -1.34
N ASP A 184 34.94 -6.26 -2.63
CA ASP A 184 34.00 -6.10 -3.76
C ASP A 184 33.98 -7.41 -4.57
N LYS A 185 33.57 -8.50 -3.89
CA LYS A 185 33.42 -9.85 -4.43
C LYS A 185 32.04 -10.38 -4.06
N ASP A 186 31.28 -10.77 -5.07
CA ASP A 186 30.03 -11.51 -4.93
C ASP A 186 30.28 -12.97 -5.32
N GLU A 187 29.94 -13.89 -4.42
CA GLU A 187 30.14 -15.34 -4.60
C GLU A 187 28.80 -16.04 -4.74
N ASP A 188 28.78 -17.16 -5.48
CA ASP A 188 27.59 -18.01 -5.65
C ASP A 188 26.35 -17.27 -6.21
N LEU A 189 26.56 -16.27 -7.08
CA LEU A 189 25.45 -15.62 -7.77
C LEU A 189 24.81 -16.61 -8.74
N THR A 190 23.49 -16.75 -8.66
CA THR A 190 22.73 -17.70 -9.49
C THR A 190 21.56 -17.04 -10.17
N PHE A 191 21.46 -17.27 -11.46
CA PHE A 191 20.39 -16.73 -12.29
C PHE A 191 20.30 -17.52 -13.60
N PHE A 192 19.20 -17.32 -14.32
CA PHE A 192 19.05 -17.85 -15.65
C PHE A 192 19.52 -16.84 -16.71
N LEU A 193 20.22 -17.37 -17.71
CA LEU A 193 20.25 -16.96 -19.11
C LEU A 193 19.21 -15.91 -19.50
N ASP A 194 17.95 -16.31 -19.33
CA ASP A 194 16.77 -15.68 -19.90
C ASP A 194 16.10 -14.63 -19.00
N ASP A 195 16.62 -14.36 -17.80
CA ASP A 195 16.02 -13.40 -16.87
C ASP A 195 16.19 -11.95 -17.35
N ASP A 196 15.08 -11.27 -17.66
CA ASP A 196 15.06 -9.89 -18.16
C ASP A 196 15.71 -8.87 -17.21
N ARG A 197 15.88 -9.22 -15.93
CA ARG A 197 16.57 -8.38 -14.94
C ARG A 197 18.09 -8.48 -15.03
N LEU A 198 18.61 -9.45 -15.77
CA LEU A 198 20.04 -9.61 -16.00
C LEU A 198 20.53 -8.59 -17.01
N LYS A 199 21.61 -7.88 -16.67
CA LYS A 199 22.28 -6.93 -17.58
C LYS A 199 22.67 -7.62 -18.88
N GLU A 200 22.32 -6.98 -20.01
CA GLU A 200 22.53 -7.52 -21.35
C GLU A 200 24.02 -7.81 -21.61
N GLU A 201 24.91 -6.95 -21.14
CA GLU A 201 26.37 -7.13 -21.28
C GLU A 201 26.89 -8.36 -20.52
N LEU A 202 26.31 -8.64 -19.35
CA LEU A 202 26.67 -9.83 -18.57
C LEU A 202 26.14 -11.10 -19.24
N ARG A 203 24.91 -11.04 -19.76
CA ARG A 203 24.28 -12.13 -20.53
C ARG A 203 25.11 -12.49 -21.75
N GLU A 204 25.43 -11.52 -22.60
CA GLU A 204 26.23 -11.75 -23.82
C GLU A 204 27.62 -12.33 -23.52
N ALA A 205 28.23 -11.93 -22.41
CA ALA A 205 29.55 -12.40 -22.03
C ALA A 205 29.55 -13.84 -21.47
N LEU A 206 28.44 -14.27 -20.86
CA LEU A 206 28.25 -15.61 -20.29
C LEU A 206 27.82 -16.65 -21.33
N VAL A 207 27.10 -16.23 -22.37
CA VAL A 207 26.74 -17.10 -23.48
C VAL A 207 28.01 -17.58 -24.20
N GLY A 208 28.13 -18.89 -24.38
CA GLY A 208 29.31 -19.51 -24.98
C GLY A 208 30.41 -19.91 -23.98
N GLN A 209 30.28 -19.58 -22.70
CA GLN A 209 31.24 -19.95 -21.64
C GLN A 209 30.92 -21.31 -21.04
N LYS A 210 31.93 -21.97 -20.48
CA LYS A 210 31.79 -23.28 -19.83
C LYS A 210 31.98 -23.18 -18.32
N ALA A 211 31.50 -24.19 -17.60
CA ALA A 211 31.85 -24.36 -16.20
C ALA A 211 33.38 -24.44 -16.02
N GLY A 212 33.90 -23.62 -15.13
CA GLY A 212 35.32 -23.43 -14.86
C GLY A 212 36.02 -22.35 -15.70
N ASP A 213 35.33 -21.69 -16.63
CA ASP A 213 35.90 -20.57 -17.38
C ASP A 213 35.96 -19.31 -16.52
N THR A 214 37.06 -18.57 -16.66
CA THR A 214 37.25 -17.25 -16.04
C THR A 214 37.52 -16.25 -17.15
N PHE A 215 36.73 -15.18 -17.20
CA PHE A 215 36.87 -14.11 -18.19
C PHE A 215 36.61 -12.75 -17.54
N ARG A 216 36.82 -11.68 -18.31
CA ARG A 216 36.58 -10.31 -17.84
C ARG A 216 35.48 -9.66 -18.65
N VAL A 217 34.59 -8.95 -17.97
CA VAL A 217 33.46 -8.21 -18.56
C VAL A 217 33.47 -6.79 -18.00
N GLU A 218 33.21 -5.83 -18.87
CA GLU A 218 32.98 -4.44 -18.47
C GLU A 218 31.46 -4.27 -18.32
N LEU A 219 31.01 -3.90 -17.12
CA LEU A 219 29.60 -3.62 -16.87
C LEU A 219 29.42 -2.11 -16.68
N PRO A 220 28.48 -1.48 -17.40
CA PRO A 220 28.22 -0.07 -17.21
C PRO A 220 27.67 0.17 -15.80
N GLN A 221 28.14 1.25 -15.18
CA GLN A 221 27.50 1.76 -13.98
C GLN A 221 26.27 2.55 -14.38
N GLU A 222 25.10 1.92 -14.26
CA GLU A 222 23.86 2.69 -14.26
C GLU A 222 23.69 3.38 -12.91
N HIS A 223 23.30 4.65 -12.96
CA HIS A 223 22.83 5.40 -11.79
C HIS A 223 21.75 4.56 -11.08
N PRO A 224 21.70 4.55 -9.73
CA PRO A 224 20.79 3.67 -9.01
C PRO A 224 19.36 4.14 -9.23
N ALA A 225 18.65 3.44 -10.10
CA ALA A 225 17.23 3.20 -9.96
C ALA A 225 17.11 1.69 -9.79
N HIS A 226 16.63 1.28 -8.62
CA HIS A 226 16.34 -0.09 -8.20
C HIS A 226 17.50 -0.83 -7.52
N GLU A 227 17.48 -0.69 -6.19
CA GLU A 227 18.01 -1.64 -5.23
C GLU A 227 17.63 -3.08 -5.64
N HIS A 228 18.64 -3.91 -5.91
CA HIS A 228 18.46 -5.34 -5.75
C HIS A 228 18.54 -5.65 -4.26
N ALA A 229 17.39 -6.03 -3.70
CA ALA A 229 17.28 -6.67 -2.40
C ALA A 229 18.10 -7.97 -2.39
N GLY A 230 19.18 -7.98 -1.60
CA GLY A 230 20.02 -9.16 -1.42
C GLY A 230 21.35 -8.82 -0.77
N HIS A 231 21.38 -8.84 0.57
CA HIS A 231 22.55 -8.92 1.45
C HIS A 231 23.92 -8.55 0.86
N GLY A 232 24.18 -7.26 0.67
CA GLY A 232 25.51 -6.72 0.39
C GLY A 232 25.62 -5.30 0.94
N HIS A 233 26.66 -5.03 1.71
CA HIS A 233 26.86 -3.74 2.39
C HIS A 233 26.88 -2.55 1.40
N PRO A 234 26.33 -1.37 1.78
CA PRO A 234 26.46 -0.17 0.96
C PRO A 234 27.92 0.30 1.05
N HIS A 235 28.65 0.20 -0.06
CA HIS A 235 29.97 0.81 -0.19
C HIS A 235 29.88 2.06 -1.06
N GLU A 236 29.83 3.20 -0.39
CA GLU A 236 30.06 4.53 -0.97
C GLU A 236 31.45 4.59 -1.60
N HIS A 237 31.53 4.65 -2.93
CA HIS A 237 32.72 5.13 -3.60
C HIS A 237 32.35 6.02 -4.78
N GLU A 238 32.67 7.31 -4.63
CA GLU A 238 32.73 8.34 -5.66
C GLU A 238 33.62 7.88 -6.82
N GLY A 239 33.02 7.73 -8.00
CA GLY A 239 33.74 7.52 -9.27
C GLY A 239 32.82 7.92 -10.41
N ASP A 240 33.21 8.97 -11.14
CA ASP A 240 32.53 9.48 -12.33
C ASP A 240 32.35 8.36 -13.38
N GLY A 241 31.13 7.81 -13.53
CA GLY A 241 30.60 7.25 -14.79
C GLY A 241 31.47 6.30 -15.64
N GLU A 242 32.51 5.68 -15.09
CA GLU A 242 33.42 4.79 -15.82
C GLU A 242 32.94 3.33 -15.69
N ASP A 243 32.98 2.62 -16.82
CA ASP A 243 32.66 1.20 -16.90
C ASP A 243 33.49 0.42 -15.87
N ARG A 244 32.83 -0.47 -15.11
CA ARG A 244 33.48 -1.25 -14.07
C ARG A 244 33.94 -2.58 -14.66
N LEU A 245 35.22 -2.89 -14.49
CA LEU A 245 35.80 -4.16 -14.92
C LEU A 245 35.55 -5.24 -13.85
N TYR A 246 34.90 -6.33 -14.24
CA TYR A 246 34.67 -7.50 -13.42
C TYR A 246 35.37 -8.72 -14.01
N GLU A 247 35.98 -9.51 -13.14
CA GLU A 247 36.42 -10.86 -13.44
C GLU A 247 35.31 -11.82 -13.00
N VAL A 248 34.77 -12.55 -13.98
CA VAL A 248 33.68 -13.50 -13.79
C VAL A 248 34.27 -14.90 -13.84
N THR A 249 34.02 -15.69 -12.80
CA THR A 249 34.33 -17.12 -12.79
C THR A 249 33.04 -17.91 -12.85
N VAL A 250 32.88 -18.74 -13.88
CA VAL A 250 31.72 -19.61 -14.02
C VAL A 250 31.96 -20.87 -13.19
N ASN A 251 31.22 -21.04 -12.11
CA ASN A 251 31.37 -22.20 -11.23
C ASN A 251 30.59 -23.41 -11.75
N ASP A 252 29.36 -23.20 -12.21
CA ASP A 252 28.48 -24.26 -12.70
C ASP A 252 27.55 -23.72 -13.79
N VAL A 253 27.25 -24.56 -14.77
CA VAL A 253 26.28 -24.28 -15.83
C VAL A 253 25.31 -25.45 -15.86
N LYS A 254 24.02 -25.19 -15.82
CA LYS A 254 22.98 -26.21 -15.89
C LYS A 254 21.97 -25.86 -16.97
N ARG A 255 21.46 -26.87 -17.67
CA ARG A 255 20.38 -26.74 -18.63
C ARG A 255 19.05 -27.16 -18.02
N ARG A 256 17.99 -26.42 -18.33
CA ARG A 256 16.62 -26.83 -18.03
C ARG A 256 16.26 -28.06 -18.89
N ASP A 257 16.01 -29.19 -18.25
CA ASP A 257 15.37 -30.35 -18.87
C ASP A 257 13.85 -30.20 -18.72
N LEU A 258 13.23 -29.64 -19.75
CA LEU A 258 11.80 -29.38 -19.74
C LEU A 258 11.04 -30.71 -19.71
N PRO A 259 10.20 -30.98 -18.70
CA PRO A 259 9.41 -32.20 -18.65
C PRO A 259 8.51 -32.30 -19.90
N PRO A 260 8.25 -33.50 -20.42
CA PRO A 260 7.31 -33.67 -21.52
C PRO A 260 5.93 -33.19 -21.08
N LEU A 261 5.23 -32.47 -21.97
CA LEU A 261 3.85 -32.07 -21.74
C LEU A 261 2.93 -33.29 -21.91
N ASP A 262 2.74 -34.06 -20.84
CA ASP A 262 1.90 -35.25 -20.78
C ASP A 262 1.00 -35.25 -19.53
N GLU A 263 0.18 -36.30 -19.37
CA GLU A 263 -0.75 -36.45 -18.23
C GLU A 263 -0.02 -36.46 -16.87
N GLU A 264 1.24 -36.90 -16.81
CA GLU A 264 2.03 -36.93 -15.57
C GLU A 264 2.53 -35.52 -15.21
N PHE A 265 2.85 -34.69 -16.20
CA PHE A 265 3.12 -33.27 -15.99
C PHE A 265 1.89 -32.54 -15.47
N VAL A 266 0.72 -32.73 -16.11
CA VAL A 266 -0.54 -32.10 -15.68
C VAL A 266 -0.85 -32.46 -14.24
N ARG A 267 -0.84 -33.74 -13.88
CA ARG A 267 -1.08 -34.19 -12.49
C ARG A 267 -0.13 -33.57 -11.48
N ARG A 268 1.12 -33.33 -11.85
CA ARG A 268 2.12 -32.75 -10.96
C ARG A 268 1.85 -31.29 -10.70
N VAL A 269 1.61 -30.52 -11.77
CA VAL A 269 1.36 -29.08 -11.71
C VAL A 269 0.03 -28.77 -11.03
N THR A 270 -1.01 -29.56 -11.31
CA THR A 270 -2.34 -29.35 -10.73
C THR A 270 -2.56 -30.14 -9.44
N GLU A 271 -1.49 -30.68 -8.83
CA GLU A 271 -1.55 -31.50 -7.60
C GLU A 271 -2.60 -32.64 -7.63
N GLY A 272 -2.89 -33.17 -8.82
CA GLY A 272 -3.86 -34.24 -9.05
C GLY A 272 -5.32 -33.80 -9.28
N GLU A 273 -5.60 -32.50 -9.40
CA GLU A 273 -6.93 -31.98 -9.73
C GLU A 273 -7.35 -32.27 -11.18
N LEU A 274 -6.39 -32.25 -12.12
CA LEU A 274 -6.61 -32.53 -13.54
C LEU A 274 -5.77 -33.73 -13.98
N ASP A 275 -6.33 -34.51 -14.91
CA ASP A 275 -5.73 -35.72 -15.48
C ASP A 275 -5.57 -35.63 -17.02
N ASP A 276 -6.01 -34.53 -17.64
CA ASP A 276 -6.14 -34.40 -19.08
C ASP A 276 -5.55 -33.07 -19.58
N LEU A 277 -4.87 -33.13 -20.72
CA LEU A 277 -4.14 -32.00 -21.31
C LEU A 277 -5.09 -30.95 -21.90
N GLU A 278 -6.24 -31.35 -22.44
CA GLU A 278 -7.26 -30.43 -22.92
C GLU A 278 -7.93 -29.71 -21.75
N ALA A 279 -8.21 -30.44 -20.66
CA ALA A 279 -8.70 -29.85 -19.41
C ALA A 279 -7.70 -28.85 -18.82
N PHE A 280 -6.40 -29.19 -18.79
CA PHE A 280 -5.33 -28.29 -18.33
C PHE A 280 -5.22 -27.01 -19.17
N ARG A 281 -5.30 -27.13 -20.50
CA ARG A 281 -5.31 -25.96 -21.41
C ARG A 281 -6.52 -25.05 -21.19
N ASN A 282 -7.69 -25.63 -20.89
CA ASN A 282 -8.88 -24.86 -20.63
C ASN A 282 -8.82 -24.16 -19.27
N ASP A 283 -8.33 -24.84 -18.23
CA ASP A 283 -8.09 -24.25 -16.91
C ASP A 283 -7.08 -23.08 -16.98
N ILE A 284 -5.95 -23.25 -17.69
CA ILE A 284 -5.01 -22.14 -17.93
C ILE A 284 -5.69 -20.98 -18.65
N ARG A 285 -6.50 -21.27 -19.68
CA ARG A 285 -7.22 -20.22 -20.40
C ARG A 285 -8.20 -19.47 -19.49
N GLU A 286 -8.95 -20.19 -18.66
CA GLU A 286 -9.88 -19.58 -17.71
C GLU A 286 -9.14 -18.70 -16.70
N ARG A 287 -8.04 -19.20 -16.11
CA ARG A 287 -7.21 -18.41 -15.18
C ARG A 287 -6.59 -17.17 -15.82
N LEU A 288 -6.07 -17.30 -17.05
CA LEU A 288 -5.56 -16.16 -17.81
C LEU A 288 -6.68 -15.15 -18.07
N GLN A 289 -7.85 -15.62 -18.51
CA GLN A 289 -9.01 -14.77 -18.77
C GLN A 289 -9.45 -14.02 -17.50
N GLU A 290 -9.52 -14.72 -16.37
CA GLU A 290 -9.87 -14.13 -15.07
C GLU A 290 -8.84 -13.09 -14.63
N ALA A 291 -7.54 -13.40 -14.69
CA ALA A 291 -6.48 -12.46 -14.33
C ALA A 291 -6.48 -11.21 -15.21
N TRP A 292 -6.72 -11.36 -16.52
CA TRP A 292 -6.82 -10.24 -17.43
C TRP A 292 -8.11 -9.43 -17.24
N ASN A 293 -9.24 -10.08 -16.94
CA ASN A 293 -10.49 -9.39 -16.62
C ASN A 293 -10.36 -8.57 -15.33
N GLU A 294 -9.72 -9.13 -14.30
CA GLU A 294 -9.44 -8.41 -13.04
C GLU A 294 -8.56 -7.19 -13.31
N ARG A 295 -7.46 -7.37 -14.03
CA ARG A 295 -6.56 -6.27 -14.40
C ARG A 295 -7.28 -5.21 -15.23
N ALA A 296 -8.09 -5.61 -16.21
CA ALA A 296 -8.89 -4.69 -17.02
C ALA A 296 -9.85 -3.87 -16.16
N ARG A 297 -10.50 -4.52 -15.18
CA ARG A 297 -11.40 -3.87 -14.24
C ARG A 297 -10.66 -2.90 -13.33
N GLU A 298 -9.53 -3.27 -12.75
CA GLU A 298 -8.72 -2.38 -11.91
C GLU A 298 -8.26 -1.13 -12.66
N MET A 299 -7.81 -1.28 -13.91
CA MET A 299 -7.39 -0.16 -14.73
C MET A 299 -8.56 0.77 -15.07
N ALA A 300 -9.72 0.19 -15.43
CA ALA A 300 -10.93 0.96 -15.69
C ALA A 300 -11.43 1.68 -14.43
N GLN A 301 -11.37 1.04 -13.25
CA GLN A 301 -11.68 1.68 -11.96
C GLN A 301 -10.76 2.88 -11.70
N GLY A 302 -9.46 2.76 -11.98
CA GLY A 302 -8.52 3.88 -11.91
C GLY A 302 -8.92 5.05 -12.81
N GLU A 303 -9.25 4.77 -14.08
CA GLU A 303 -9.71 5.80 -15.02
C GLU A 303 -11.02 6.46 -14.55
N VAL A 304 -11.96 5.67 -14.02
CA VAL A 304 -13.20 6.19 -13.41
C VAL A 304 -12.89 7.16 -12.28
N ILE A 305 -12.00 6.79 -11.36
CA ILE A 305 -11.61 7.66 -10.23
C ILE A 305 -11.05 8.98 -10.77
N ASP A 306 -10.10 8.91 -11.70
CA ASP A 306 -9.49 10.11 -12.29
C ASP A 306 -10.54 11.04 -12.93
N LYS A 307 -11.45 10.49 -13.74
CA LYS A 307 -12.55 11.26 -14.36
C LYS A 307 -13.47 11.87 -13.31
N MET A 308 -13.85 11.09 -12.30
CA MET A 308 -14.75 11.56 -11.24
C MET A 308 -14.11 12.68 -10.43
N LEU A 309 -12.80 12.59 -10.14
CA LEU A 309 -12.03 13.63 -9.49
C LEU A 309 -11.88 14.87 -10.38
N GLU A 310 -11.71 14.73 -11.69
CA GLU A 310 -11.63 15.89 -12.60
C GLU A 310 -12.98 16.64 -12.70
N LEU A 311 -14.09 15.90 -12.75
CA LEU A 311 -15.44 16.47 -12.89
C LEU A 311 -15.94 17.10 -11.59
N HIS A 312 -15.56 16.54 -10.43
CA HIS A 312 -16.07 16.96 -9.13
C HIS A 312 -14.96 17.54 -8.25
N PRO A 313 -14.72 18.87 -8.34
CA PRO A 313 -13.82 19.56 -7.42
C PRO A 313 -14.46 19.67 -6.03
N VAL A 314 -14.28 18.63 -5.21
CA VAL A 314 -14.77 18.58 -3.83
C VAL A 314 -13.62 18.96 -2.87
N PRO A 315 -13.81 19.94 -1.97
CA PRO A 315 -12.84 20.22 -0.92
C PRO A 315 -12.82 19.10 0.12
N VAL A 316 -11.64 18.74 0.62
CA VAL A 316 -11.47 17.72 1.67
C VAL A 316 -11.05 18.39 2.98
N PRO A 317 -11.63 18.02 4.13
CA PRO A 317 -11.13 18.48 5.43
C PRO A 317 -9.70 18.02 5.70
N GLU A 318 -8.92 18.86 6.40
CA GLU A 318 -7.53 18.52 6.75
C GLU A 318 -7.43 17.23 7.59
N SER A 319 -8.40 17.01 8.50
CA SER A 319 -8.48 15.81 9.35
C SER A 319 -8.56 14.51 8.55
N VAL A 320 -9.19 14.55 7.37
CA VAL A 320 -9.30 13.39 6.48
C VAL A 320 -7.98 13.14 5.77
N ILE A 321 -7.36 14.20 5.25
CA ILE A 321 -6.04 14.14 4.58
C ILE A 321 -5.01 13.55 5.54
N GLU A 322 -4.94 14.07 6.78
CA GLU A 322 -4.00 13.56 7.79
C GLU A 322 -4.30 12.10 8.16
N GLY A 323 -5.57 11.67 8.23
CA GLY A 323 -5.93 10.27 8.47
C GLY A 323 -5.45 9.31 7.37
N TYR A 324 -5.50 9.73 6.10
CA TYR A 324 -4.94 8.95 4.99
C TYR A 324 -3.40 8.94 5.05
N LEU A 325 -2.78 10.07 5.36
CA LEU A 325 -1.33 10.14 5.55
C LEU A 325 -0.84 9.23 6.69
N ASP A 326 -1.55 9.21 7.82
CA ASP A 326 -1.29 8.30 8.93
C ASP A 326 -1.39 6.84 8.48
N SER A 327 -2.39 6.51 7.64
CA SER A 327 -2.58 5.17 7.09
C SER A 327 -1.43 4.78 6.15
N PHE A 328 -0.92 5.72 5.33
CA PHE A 328 0.24 5.46 4.48
C PHE A 328 1.51 5.25 5.29
N VAL A 329 1.74 6.03 6.34
CA VAL A 329 2.88 5.84 7.25
C VAL A 329 2.78 4.47 7.94
N LYS A 330 1.57 4.12 8.40
CA LYS A 330 1.33 2.81 9.01
C LYS A 330 1.54 1.65 8.04
N GLN A 331 1.20 1.82 6.76
CA GLN A 331 1.50 0.80 5.75
C GLN A 331 3.01 0.58 5.61
N VAL A 332 3.80 1.66 5.56
CA VAL A 332 5.26 1.56 5.56
C VAL A 332 5.77 0.84 6.81
N GLU A 333 5.21 1.15 7.98
CA GLU A 333 5.53 0.44 9.23
C GLU A 333 5.22 -1.06 9.12
N GLU A 334 4.04 -1.43 8.61
CA GLU A 334 3.61 -2.83 8.42
C GLU A 334 4.49 -3.59 7.41
N GLU A 335 4.95 -2.92 6.35
CA GLU A 335 5.88 -3.47 5.36
C GLU A 335 7.31 -3.68 5.92
N ASN A 336 7.66 -2.97 7.00
CA ASN A 336 8.97 -3.02 7.65
C ASN A 336 8.89 -3.72 9.04
N ASP A 337 8.19 -4.86 9.09
CA ASP A 337 8.06 -5.71 10.29
C ASP A 337 7.42 -5.00 11.51
N GLY A 338 6.68 -3.92 11.28
CA GLY A 338 6.03 -3.12 12.33
C GLY A 338 6.91 -2.02 12.92
N GLU A 339 8.00 -1.62 12.24
CA GLU A 339 8.84 -0.49 12.63
C GLU A 339 9.14 0.41 11.42
N LEU A 340 9.15 1.73 11.61
CA LEU A 340 9.60 2.64 10.56
C LEU A 340 11.13 2.54 10.37
N PRO A 341 11.65 2.62 9.13
CA PRO A 341 13.08 2.63 8.87
C PRO A 341 13.82 3.74 9.65
N GLU A 342 15.05 3.49 10.09
CA GLU A 342 15.83 4.45 10.91
C GLU A 342 16.06 5.81 10.21
N ASP A 343 16.14 5.81 8.87
CA ASP A 343 16.32 7.00 8.03
C ASP A 343 15.00 7.50 7.41
N PHE A 344 13.84 7.07 7.92
CA PHE A 344 12.54 7.48 7.39
C PHE A 344 12.21 8.94 7.74
N ASP A 345 12.19 9.80 6.72
CA ASP A 345 11.72 11.19 6.85
C ASP A 345 10.20 11.25 6.66
N GLU A 346 9.48 11.16 7.78
CA GLU A 346 8.02 11.20 7.80
C GLU A 346 7.46 12.53 7.24
N GLU A 347 8.11 13.66 7.50
CA GLU A 347 7.64 14.97 7.02
C GLU A 347 7.72 15.04 5.49
N HIS A 348 8.85 14.61 4.92
CA HIS A 348 9.01 14.54 3.48
C HIS A 348 8.07 13.51 2.84
N PHE A 349 7.89 12.34 3.46
CA PHE A 349 6.96 11.31 3.00
C PHE A 349 5.52 11.84 2.95
N ARG A 350 5.06 12.47 4.05
CA ARG A 350 3.74 13.10 4.13
C ARG A 350 3.58 14.17 3.08
N GLN A 351 4.57 15.05 2.90
CA GLN A 351 4.50 16.13 1.91
C GLN A 351 4.38 15.59 0.48
N ARG A 352 5.14 14.54 0.14
CA ARG A 352 5.10 13.91 -1.18
C ARG A 352 3.76 13.22 -1.44
N ASN A 353 3.22 12.51 -0.45
CA ASN A 353 2.00 11.72 -0.59
C ASN A 353 0.71 12.52 -0.29
N ARG A 354 0.84 13.79 0.12
CA ARG A 354 -0.30 14.64 0.49
C ARG A 354 -1.34 14.78 -0.63
N ARG A 355 -0.88 14.88 -1.88
CA ARG A 355 -1.78 14.96 -3.03
C ARG A 355 -2.58 13.67 -3.19
N ASP A 356 -1.93 12.53 -3.05
CA ASP A 356 -2.59 11.22 -3.18
C ASP A 356 -3.60 11.02 -2.02
N ALA A 357 -3.25 11.46 -0.81
CA ALA A 357 -4.17 11.47 0.34
C ALA A 357 -5.38 12.40 0.12
N GLU A 358 -5.17 13.57 -0.50
CA GLU A 358 -6.25 14.47 -0.90
C GLU A 358 -7.14 13.79 -1.94
N ASP A 359 -6.57 13.21 -3.00
CA ASP A 359 -7.34 12.54 -4.06
C ASP A 359 -8.10 11.31 -3.52
N GLN A 360 -7.54 10.54 -2.58
CA GLN A 360 -8.27 9.46 -1.88
C GLN A 360 -9.43 9.99 -1.03
N GLY A 361 -9.23 11.08 -0.29
CA GLY A 361 -10.29 11.72 0.48
C GLY A 361 -11.40 12.28 -0.41
N ARG A 362 -11.06 12.86 -1.57
CA ARG A 362 -12.02 13.33 -2.57
C ARG A 362 -12.83 12.17 -3.14
N TRP A 363 -12.16 11.07 -3.48
CA TRP A 363 -12.82 9.87 -3.99
C TRP A 363 -13.79 9.28 -2.96
N MET A 364 -13.37 9.16 -1.69
CA MET A 364 -14.24 8.71 -0.60
C MET A 364 -15.52 9.55 -0.52
N LEU A 365 -15.39 10.88 -0.55
CA LEU A 365 -16.54 11.78 -0.48
C LEU A 365 -17.50 11.64 -1.67
N ILE A 366 -16.96 11.50 -2.88
CA ILE A 366 -17.76 11.29 -4.10
C ILE A 366 -18.46 9.93 -4.05
N ARG A 367 -17.73 8.88 -3.67
CA ARG A 367 -18.25 7.52 -3.53
C ARG A 367 -19.40 7.47 -2.52
N ASP A 368 -19.20 8.07 -1.35
CA ASP A 368 -20.22 8.11 -0.30
C ASP A 368 -21.46 8.89 -0.76
N GLN A 369 -21.29 9.98 -1.52
CA GLN A 369 -22.41 10.69 -2.13
C GLN A 369 -23.19 9.81 -3.12
N ILE A 370 -22.50 9.02 -3.95
CA ILE A 370 -23.15 8.09 -4.89
C ILE A 370 -23.97 7.05 -4.12
N VAL A 371 -23.40 6.49 -3.06
CA VAL A 371 -24.07 5.53 -2.18
C VAL A 371 -25.36 6.12 -1.63
N GLU A 372 -25.31 7.35 -1.11
CA GLU A 372 -26.47 8.02 -0.53
C GLU A 372 -27.54 8.41 -1.56
N GLU A 373 -27.14 8.94 -2.71
CA GLU A 373 -28.08 9.36 -3.76
C GLU A 373 -28.76 8.17 -4.44
N GLN A 374 -28.08 7.03 -4.55
CA GLN A 374 -28.59 5.82 -5.20
C GLN A 374 -29.15 4.79 -4.22
N ASP A 375 -29.11 5.06 -2.90
CA ASP A 375 -29.59 4.15 -1.84
C ASP A 375 -28.93 2.77 -1.95
N LEU A 376 -27.60 2.75 -2.16
CA LEU A 376 -26.83 1.52 -2.28
C LEU A 376 -26.61 0.90 -0.90
N GLU A 377 -27.27 -0.23 -0.63
CA GLU A 377 -27.10 -0.98 0.61
C GLU A 377 -26.48 -2.34 0.33
N VAL A 378 -25.63 -2.82 1.24
CA VAL A 378 -25.08 -4.19 1.19
C VAL A 378 -26.14 -5.17 1.68
N SER A 379 -26.52 -6.12 0.84
CA SER A 379 -27.47 -7.16 1.19
C SER A 379 -26.79 -8.38 1.83
N ASN A 380 -27.54 -9.13 2.65
CA ASN A 380 -27.06 -10.39 3.23
C ASN A 380 -26.72 -11.46 2.16
N GLU A 381 -27.29 -11.35 0.97
CA GLU A 381 -27.00 -12.27 -0.13
C GLU A 381 -25.61 -11.96 -0.73
N GLU A 382 -25.27 -10.69 -0.90
CA GLU A 382 -23.95 -10.25 -1.36
C GLU A 382 -22.85 -10.61 -0.37
N ILE A 383 -23.11 -10.46 0.94
CA ILE A 383 -22.19 -10.90 2.00
C ILE A 383 -21.96 -12.42 1.91
N GLN A 384 -23.01 -13.20 1.66
CA GLN A 384 -22.88 -14.65 1.51
C GLN A 384 -22.09 -15.03 0.25
N THR A 385 -22.31 -14.32 -0.87
CA THR A 385 -21.55 -14.51 -2.11
C THR A 385 -20.08 -14.21 -1.89
N PHE A 386 -19.74 -13.08 -1.26
CA PHE A 386 -18.37 -12.70 -0.94
C PHE A 386 -17.64 -13.79 -0.13
N PHE A 387 -18.28 -14.30 0.93
CA PHE A 387 -17.67 -15.38 1.72
C PHE A 387 -17.65 -16.73 1.01
N ALA A 388 -18.54 -16.97 0.03
CA ALA A 388 -18.51 -18.16 -0.79
C ALA A 388 -17.30 -18.12 -1.76
N GLU A 389 -17.07 -16.98 -2.40
CA GLU A 389 -15.92 -16.73 -3.28
C GLU A 389 -14.60 -16.83 -2.49
N GLN A 390 -14.52 -16.18 -1.34
CA GLN A 390 -13.33 -16.20 -0.47
C GLN A 390 -13.01 -17.61 0.06
N SER A 391 -14.00 -18.49 0.19
CA SER A 391 -13.78 -19.85 0.66
C SER A 391 -13.10 -20.75 -0.36
N GLY A 392 -12.97 -20.31 -1.63
CA GLY A 392 -12.23 -21.03 -2.68
C GLY A 392 -12.67 -22.48 -2.93
N GLY A 393 -13.84 -22.89 -2.40
CA GLY A 393 -14.24 -24.29 -2.36
C GLY A 393 -13.46 -25.20 -1.39
N GLU A 394 -12.63 -24.65 -0.50
CA GLU A 394 -11.86 -25.42 0.48
C GLU A 394 -12.80 -26.11 1.50
N GLU A 395 -12.79 -27.45 1.55
CA GLU A 395 -13.66 -28.26 2.43
C GLU A 395 -13.45 -28.01 3.94
N GLN A 396 -12.37 -27.34 4.34
CA GLN A 396 -11.97 -27.23 5.76
C GLN A 396 -12.70 -26.10 6.51
N VAL A 397 -13.12 -25.04 5.82
CA VAL A 397 -13.86 -23.92 6.43
C VAL A 397 -15.00 -23.52 5.51
N THR A 398 -16.24 -23.73 5.95
CA THR A 398 -17.41 -23.33 5.14
C THR A 398 -17.59 -21.82 5.18
N ALA A 399 -18.14 -21.22 4.12
CA ALA A 399 -18.48 -19.79 4.05
C ALA A 399 -19.25 -19.30 5.30
N GLN A 400 -20.16 -20.14 5.85
CA GLN A 400 -20.89 -19.83 7.09
C GLN A 400 -19.99 -19.74 8.34
N GLN A 401 -18.91 -20.50 8.40
CA GLN A 401 -17.95 -20.44 9.52
C GLN A 401 -17.09 -19.18 9.42
N ILE A 402 -16.72 -18.78 8.20
CA ILE A 402 -15.99 -17.53 7.94
C ILE A 402 -16.89 -16.35 8.30
N GLU A 403 -18.14 -16.32 7.83
CA GLU A 403 -19.12 -15.28 8.15
C GLU A 403 -19.31 -15.14 9.66
N GLN A 404 -19.53 -16.25 10.38
CA GLN A 404 -19.68 -16.23 11.84
C GLN A 404 -18.43 -15.69 12.55
N PHE A 405 -17.23 -15.99 12.04
CA PHE A 405 -16.00 -15.46 12.60
C PHE A 405 -15.89 -13.95 12.39
N TYR A 406 -16.18 -13.46 11.17
CA TYR A 406 -16.17 -12.03 10.85
C TYR A 406 -17.23 -11.25 11.64
N GLN A 407 -18.42 -11.83 11.88
CA GLN A 407 -19.44 -11.24 12.75
C GLN A 407 -18.98 -11.05 14.21
N THR A 408 -18.00 -11.83 14.69
CA THR A 408 -17.39 -11.60 16.01
C THR A 408 -16.36 -10.48 16.04
N MET A 409 -15.97 -9.96 14.86
CA MET A 409 -14.96 -8.93 14.65
C MET A 409 -15.56 -7.76 13.87
N PRO A 410 -16.27 -6.82 14.54
CA PRO A 410 -16.99 -5.74 13.87
C PRO A 410 -16.16 -4.97 12.84
N GLN A 411 -14.88 -4.71 13.12
CA GLN A 411 -14.00 -4.01 12.18
C GLN A 411 -13.67 -4.79 10.92
N MET A 412 -13.60 -6.13 10.99
CA MET A 412 -13.38 -6.96 9.80
C MET A 412 -14.66 -7.04 8.97
N MET A 413 -15.83 -7.10 9.63
CA MET A 413 -17.11 -7.10 8.94
C MET A 413 -17.36 -5.77 8.20
N GLU A 414 -17.05 -4.64 8.84
CA GLU A 414 -17.15 -3.31 8.23
C GLU A 414 -16.26 -3.21 6.98
N LYS A 415 -15.04 -3.77 6.99
CA LYS A 415 -14.18 -3.82 5.80
C LYS A 415 -14.81 -4.60 4.65
N VAL A 416 -15.44 -5.74 4.94
CA VAL A 416 -16.15 -6.55 3.92
C VAL A 416 -17.32 -5.77 3.34
N GLU A 417 -18.13 -5.14 4.19
CA GLU A 417 -19.26 -4.30 3.75
C GLU A 417 -18.77 -3.13 2.89
N GLN A 418 -17.69 -2.45 3.29
CA GLN A 418 -17.08 -1.37 2.51
C GLN A 418 -16.55 -1.83 1.15
N GLN A 419 -15.95 -3.03 1.08
CA GLN A 419 -15.47 -3.61 -0.17
C GLN A 419 -16.64 -3.89 -1.13
N ILE A 420 -17.66 -4.61 -0.66
CA ILE A 420 -18.86 -4.91 -1.45
C ILE A 420 -19.53 -3.62 -1.92
N LEU A 421 -19.65 -2.63 -1.02
CA LEU A 421 -20.24 -1.34 -1.36
C LEU A 421 -19.42 -0.59 -2.42
N SER A 422 -18.10 -0.65 -2.33
CA SER A 422 -17.20 -0.05 -3.33
C SER A 422 -17.38 -0.70 -4.70
N ASP A 423 -17.47 -2.04 -4.76
CA ASP A 423 -17.70 -2.77 -6.01
C ASP A 423 -19.04 -2.37 -6.65
N LYS A 424 -20.10 -2.24 -5.84
CA LYS A 424 -21.41 -1.77 -6.31
C LYS A 424 -21.37 -0.35 -6.87
N VAL A 425 -20.59 0.54 -6.27
CA VAL A 425 -20.40 1.89 -6.80
C VAL A 425 -19.72 1.83 -8.16
N TYR A 426 -18.67 1.04 -8.32
CA TYR A 426 -18.02 0.87 -9.62
C TYR A 426 -18.96 0.26 -10.66
N ASP A 427 -19.72 -0.77 -10.32
CA ASP A 427 -20.70 -1.38 -11.23
C ASP A 427 -21.77 -0.37 -11.67
N PHE A 428 -22.27 0.44 -10.74
CA PHE A 428 -23.18 1.54 -11.05
C PHE A 428 -22.54 2.57 -11.99
N LEU A 429 -21.26 2.91 -11.78
CA LEU A 429 -20.54 3.85 -12.63
C LEU A 429 -20.32 3.26 -14.03
N PHE A 430 -19.89 2.00 -14.14
CA PHE A 430 -19.73 1.33 -15.43
C PHE A 430 -21.03 1.26 -16.24
N ASP A 431 -22.17 1.06 -15.57
CA ASP A 431 -23.49 1.08 -16.22
C ASP A 431 -23.92 2.48 -16.73
N ARG A 432 -23.32 3.54 -16.20
CA ARG A 432 -23.68 4.94 -16.52
C ARG A 432 -22.71 5.63 -17.46
N LEU A 433 -21.46 5.19 -17.50
CA LEU A 433 -20.40 5.73 -18.35
C LEU A 433 -20.48 5.14 -19.76
N ASP A 434 -19.88 5.84 -20.73
CA ASP A 434 -19.72 5.31 -22.09
C ASP A 434 -18.44 4.47 -22.14
N VAL A 435 -18.59 3.15 -22.06
CA VAL A 435 -17.46 2.21 -22.02
C VAL A 435 -17.04 1.82 -23.43
N GLU A 436 -15.89 2.32 -23.86
CA GLU A 436 -15.25 1.88 -25.10
C GLU A 436 -14.36 0.66 -24.84
N SER A 437 -14.72 -0.49 -25.44
CA SER A 437 -13.89 -1.70 -25.45
C SER A 437 -12.70 -1.53 -26.39
N LYS A 438 -11.46 -1.63 -25.87
CA LYS A 438 -10.23 -1.64 -26.68
C LYS A 438 -9.55 -3.00 -26.67
N SER A 439 -8.90 -3.33 -27.78
CA SER A 439 -8.08 -4.53 -27.89
C SER A 439 -6.79 -4.40 -27.08
N ARG A 440 -6.18 -5.54 -26.73
CA ARG A 440 -4.93 -5.59 -25.97
C ARG A 440 -3.78 -4.79 -26.59
N GLU A 441 -3.61 -4.85 -27.92
CA GLU A 441 -2.58 -4.09 -28.64
C GLU A 441 -2.81 -2.58 -28.56
N GLU A 442 -4.05 -2.12 -28.76
CA GLU A 442 -4.40 -0.70 -28.69
C GLU A 442 -4.23 -0.14 -27.27
N PHE A 443 -4.55 -0.97 -26.27
CA PHE A 443 -4.42 -0.63 -24.86
C PHE A 443 -2.96 -0.58 -24.39
N GLU A 444 -2.11 -1.54 -24.78
CA GLU A 444 -0.68 -1.54 -24.46
C GLU A 444 0.03 -0.32 -25.07
N GLU A 445 -0.31 0.07 -26.30
CA GLU A 445 0.21 1.30 -26.93
C GLU A 445 -0.22 2.57 -26.19
N GLU A 446 -1.47 2.64 -25.72
CA GLU A 446 -1.99 3.81 -25.01
C GLU A 446 -1.41 3.94 -23.60
N MET A 447 -1.25 2.83 -22.88
CA MET A 447 -0.58 2.78 -21.59
C MET A 447 0.90 3.17 -21.68
N GLN A 448 1.62 2.72 -22.72
CA GLN A 448 2.98 3.19 -22.97
C GLN A 448 3.02 4.70 -23.26
N GLN A 449 2.05 5.22 -24.01
CA GLN A 449 1.96 6.66 -24.29
C GLN A 449 1.62 7.48 -23.03
N GLN A 450 0.71 6.99 -22.17
CA GLN A 450 0.38 7.65 -20.91
C GLN A 450 1.55 7.63 -19.92
N GLN A 451 2.24 6.49 -19.77
CA GLN A 451 3.46 6.41 -18.96
C GLN A 451 4.55 7.35 -19.49
N GLN A 452 4.75 7.44 -20.80
CA GLN A 452 5.69 8.40 -21.39
C GLN A 452 5.28 9.86 -21.14
N GLN A 453 3.98 10.17 -21.14
CA GLN A 453 3.48 11.51 -20.83
C GLN A 453 3.59 11.85 -19.34
N GLN A 454 3.31 10.91 -18.44
CA GLN A 454 3.50 11.08 -17.00
C GLN A 454 4.99 11.24 -16.66
N ALA A 455 5.86 10.43 -17.24
CA ALA A 455 7.31 10.56 -17.09
C ALA A 455 7.83 11.91 -17.63
N GLN A 456 7.25 12.43 -18.71
CA GLN A 456 7.55 13.78 -19.21
C GLN A 456 7.02 14.89 -18.29
N ARG A 457 5.84 14.73 -17.69
CA ARG A 457 5.29 15.69 -16.71
C ARG A 457 6.12 15.73 -15.43
N GLN A 458 6.56 14.58 -14.92
CA GLN A 458 7.46 14.50 -13.76
C GLN A 458 8.84 15.12 -14.04
N ARG A 459 9.36 15.01 -15.28
CA ARG A 459 10.59 15.70 -15.71
C ARG A 459 10.45 17.21 -15.91
N MET A 460 9.24 17.73 -16.04
CA MET A 460 8.95 19.16 -16.23
C MET A 460 8.40 19.86 -14.98
N ALA A 461 8.22 19.14 -13.87
CA ALA A 461 7.93 19.75 -12.57
C ALA A 461 9.20 20.50 -12.08
N PRO A 462 9.08 21.80 -11.73
CA PRO A 462 10.22 22.68 -11.43
C PRO A 462 10.93 22.36 -10.11
#